data_AF-A0AAD8EBG6-F1
#
_entry.id   AF-A0AAD8EBG6-F1
#
_cell.length_a   1.000
_cell.length_b   1.000
_cell.length_c   1.000
_cell.angle_alpha   90.00
_cell.angle_beta   90.00
_cell.angle_gamma   90.00
#
_symmetry.space_group_name_H-M   'P 1'
#
loop_
_entity.id
_entity.type
_entity.pdbx_description
1 polymer ?
#
loop_
_entity_poly.entity_id
_entity_poly.type
_entity_poly.pdbx_seq_one_letter_code
_entity_poly.pdbx_strand_id
1 'polypeptide(L)'
;SLLRYLQDESLDKKKEVFKTAGWQLDNVQNIPQQMNGSDCGMFSCIYAEYICRNARFAFSQKDMPYFRRKMVYEIMKKKLLM
;
A
#
# COMPACT_ATOMS: atom_id res chain seq x y z
N SER A 1 0.46 -17.44 -5.58
CA SER A 1 -0.22 -16.30 -4.92
C SER A 1 0.64 -15.80 -3.77
N LEU A 2 0.42 -14.57 -3.27
CA LEU A 2 1.13 -14.09 -2.07
C LEU A 2 0.87 -14.98 -0.84
N LEU A 3 -0.35 -15.52 -0.70
CA LEU A 3 -0.66 -16.47 0.38
C LEU A 3 0.20 -17.74 0.29
N ARG A 4 0.44 -18.26 -0.93
CA ARG A 4 1.33 -19.42 -1.12
C ARG A 4 2.77 -19.08 -0.75
N TYR A 5 3.25 -17.90 -1.15
CA TYR A 5 4.57 -17.41 -0.75
C TYR A 5 4.74 -17.40 0.78
N LEU A 6 3.74 -16.93 1.54
CA LEU A 6 3.79 -16.96 3.01
C LEU A 6 3.90 -18.39 3.58
N GLN A 7 3.24 -19.37 2.96
CA GLN A 7 3.35 -20.78 3.36
C GLN A 7 4.75 -21.32 3.12
N ASP A 8 5.28 -21.10 1.93
CA ASP A 8 6.60 -21.58 1.53
C ASP A 8 7.72 -20.90 2.36
N GLU A 9 7.62 -19.58 2.60
CA GLU A 9 8.56 -18.81 3.42
C GLU A 9 8.54 -19.27 4.90
N SER A 10 7.37 -19.54 5.48
CA SER A 10 7.25 -20.06 6.85
C SER A 10 7.88 -21.45 6.98
N LEU A 11 7.64 -22.31 6.00
CA LEU A 11 8.26 -23.64 5.97
C LEU A 11 9.77 -23.57 5.79
N ASP A 12 10.28 -22.65 4.97
CA ASP A 12 11.71 -22.48 4.77
C ASP A 12 12.40 -21.92 6.04
N LYS A 13 11.92 -20.78 6.55
CA LYS A 13 12.61 -20.02 7.61
C LYS A 13 12.32 -20.52 9.02
N LYS A 14 11.07 -20.92 9.29
CA LYS A 14 10.60 -21.28 10.64
C LYS A 14 10.40 -22.78 10.82
N LYS A 15 10.41 -23.56 9.74
CA LYS A 15 10.08 -25.00 9.73
C LYS A 15 8.68 -25.29 10.27
N GLU A 16 7.77 -24.32 10.12
CA GLU A 16 6.39 -24.38 10.61
C GLU A 16 5.40 -24.19 9.47
N VAL A 17 4.30 -24.95 9.51
CA VAL A 17 3.19 -24.80 8.57
C VAL A 17 2.44 -23.51 8.86
N PHE A 18 2.38 -22.62 7.87
CA PHE A 18 1.60 -21.39 7.97
C PHE A 18 0.10 -21.69 7.90
N LYS A 19 -0.64 -21.39 8.97
CA LYS A 19 -2.10 -21.54 9.02
C LYS A 19 -2.75 -20.43 8.19
N THR A 20 -3.44 -20.82 7.12
CA THR A 20 -4.16 -19.91 6.22
C THR A 20 -5.64 -19.76 6.60
N ALA A 21 -6.12 -20.49 7.61
CA ALA A 21 -7.49 -20.36 8.09
C ALA A 21 -7.79 -18.92 8.52
N GLY A 22 -8.87 -18.34 7.99
CA GLY A 22 -9.28 -16.96 8.27
C GLY A 22 -8.69 -15.89 7.33
N TRP A 23 -7.76 -16.25 6.43
CA TRP A 23 -7.29 -15.32 5.40
C TRP A 23 -8.35 -15.14 4.32
N GLN A 24 -8.63 -13.89 3.96
CA GLN A 24 -9.56 -13.52 2.91
C GLN A 24 -8.83 -12.71 1.83
N LEU A 25 -9.24 -12.93 0.58
CA LEU A 25 -8.76 -12.15 -0.56
C LEU A 25 -9.90 -11.25 -1.01
N ASP A 26 -9.79 -9.98 -0.67
CA ASP A 26 -10.81 -8.99 -0.96
C ASP A 26 -10.34 -7.98 -1.99
N ASN A 27 -11.18 -7.74 -3.00
CA ASN A 27 -11.01 -6.60 -3.89
C ASN A 27 -11.77 -5.41 -3.31
N VAL A 28 -11.05 -4.58 -2.55
CA VAL A 28 -11.63 -3.45 -1.80
C VAL A 28 -12.29 -2.46 -2.75
N GLN A 29 -13.58 -2.22 -2.55
CA GLN A 29 -14.38 -1.27 -3.32
C GLN A 29 -14.54 0.07 -2.57
N ASN A 30 -15.05 1.09 -3.25
CA ASN A 30 -15.36 2.41 -2.66
C ASN A 30 -14.16 3.15 -2.06
N ILE A 31 -12.97 2.94 -2.63
CA ILE A 31 -11.73 3.64 -2.29
C ILE A 31 -11.36 4.64 -3.40
N PRO A 32 -10.57 5.69 -3.12
CA PRO A 32 -10.19 6.70 -4.12
C PRO A 32 -9.60 6.08 -5.39
N GLN A 33 -10.16 6.34 -6.56
CA GLN A 33 -9.65 5.78 -7.82
C GLN A 33 -8.79 6.81 -8.59
N GLN A 34 -7.76 6.32 -9.26
CA GLN A 34 -7.05 7.13 -10.25
C GLN A 34 -7.94 7.36 -11.48
N MET A 35 -7.81 8.52 -12.12
CA MET A 35 -8.56 8.91 -13.32
C MET A 35 -7.66 9.14 -14.54
N ASN A 36 -6.40 8.68 -14.47
CA ASN A 36 -5.42 8.78 -15.55
C ASN A 36 -4.48 7.56 -15.55
N GLY A 37 -3.57 7.48 -16.52
CA GLY A 37 -2.62 6.37 -16.65
C GLY A 37 -1.26 6.58 -15.96
N SER A 38 -1.02 7.70 -15.29
CA SER A 38 0.31 8.08 -14.77
C SER A 38 0.40 8.15 -13.24
N ASP A 39 -0.73 8.18 -12.53
CA ASP A 39 -0.79 8.28 -11.07
C ASP A 39 -0.83 6.92 -10.33
N CYS A 40 -0.80 5.78 -11.01
CA CYS A 40 -0.85 4.46 -10.34
C CYS A 40 0.24 4.27 -9.28
N GLY A 41 1.46 4.74 -9.55
CA GLY A 41 2.56 4.74 -8.58
C GLY A 41 2.29 5.66 -7.38
N MET A 42 1.70 6.83 -7.62
CA MET A 42 1.32 7.75 -6.55
C MET A 42 0.23 7.14 -5.65
N PHE A 43 -0.84 6.60 -6.23
CA PHE A 43 -1.88 5.91 -5.47
C PHE A 43 -1.32 4.76 -4.66
N SER A 44 -0.40 3.96 -5.22
CA SER A 44 0.26 2.86 -4.50
C SER A 44 1.00 3.35 -3.25
N CYS A 45 1.77 4.43 -3.36
CA CYS A 45 2.49 5.01 -2.21
C CYS A 45 1.55 5.63 -1.18
N ILE A 46 0.53 6.37 -1.62
CA ILE A 46 -0.42 7.00 -0.68
C ILE A 46 -1.29 5.95 0.02
N TYR A 47 -1.69 4.89 -0.66
CA TYR A 47 -2.34 3.76 0.00
C TYR A 47 -1.46 3.15 1.09
N ALA A 48 -0.18 2.90 0.79
CA ALA A 48 0.77 2.40 1.78
C ALA A 48 0.92 3.37 2.97
N GLU A 49 1.01 4.68 2.72
CA GLU A 49 1.11 5.72 3.76
C GLU A 49 -0.08 5.65 4.74
N TYR A 50 -1.31 5.55 4.23
CA TYR A 50 -2.52 5.47 5.06
C TYR A 50 -2.65 4.12 5.79
N ILE A 51 -2.37 2.99 5.10
CA ILE A 51 -2.45 1.65 5.68
C ILE A 51 -1.45 1.49 6.83
N CYS A 52 -0.20 1.93 6.65
CA CYS A 52 0.84 1.85 7.68
C CYS A 52 0.52 2.67 8.94
N ARG A 53 -0.37 3.67 8.84
CA ARG A 53 -0.84 4.47 9.98
C ARG A 53 -2.18 4.02 10.54
N ASN A 54 -2.76 2.94 9.99
CA ASN A 54 -4.12 2.51 10.31
C ASN A 54 -5.16 3.64 10.14
N ALA A 55 -5.00 4.46 9.09
CA ALA A 55 -5.84 5.62 8.80
C ALA A 55 -6.79 5.36 7.63
N ARG A 56 -7.99 5.96 7.68
CA ARG A 56 -8.96 5.90 6.57
C ARG A 56 -8.45 6.72 5.39
N PHE A 57 -8.58 6.20 4.17
CA PHE A 57 -8.24 6.93 2.93
C PHE A 57 -9.05 8.22 2.82
N ALA A 58 -8.38 9.35 3.05
CA ALA A 58 -8.95 10.69 3.02
C ALA A 58 -8.27 11.54 1.93
N PHE A 59 -8.15 10.99 0.73
CA PHE A 59 -7.56 11.65 -0.43
C PHE A 59 -8.34 11.35 -1.71
N SER A 60 -8.02 12.08 -2.77
CA SER A 60 -8.65 11.96 -4.09
C SER A 60 -7.63 12.19 -5.21
N GLN A 61 -8.08 11.99 -6.45
CA GLN A 61 -7.30 12.33 -7.64
C GLN A 61 -6.85 13.80 -7.68
N LYS A 62 -7.61 14.72 -7.07
CA LYS A 62 -7.29 16.17 -7.05
C LYS A 62 -6.04 16.48 -6.23
N ASP A 63 -5.66 15.60 -5.31
CA ASP A 63 -4.53 15.78 -4.41
C ASP A 63 -3.20 15.30 -5.02
N MET A 64 -3.25 14.54 -6.12
CA MET A 64 -2.05 13.95 -6.74
C MET A 64 -0.96 14.97 -7.11
N PRO A 65 -1.27 16.16 -7.65
CA PRO A 65 -0.24 17.18 -7.89
C PRO A 65 0.47 17.64 -6.61
N TYR A 66 -0.24 17.72 -5.49
CA TYR A 66 0.36 18.02 -4.18
C TYR A 66 1.24 16.86 -3.70
N PHE A 67 0.72 15.62 -3.72
CA PHE A 67 1.48 14.46 -3.28
C PHE A 67 2.74 14.23 -4.09
N ARG A 68 2.73 14.50 -5.41
CA ARG A 68 3.93 14.44 -6.25
C ARG A 68 5.01 15.39 -5.77
N ARG A 69 4.66 16.65 -5.47
CA ARG A 69 5.60 17.65 -4.94
C ARG A 69 6.08 17.26 -3.53
N LYS A 70 5.17 16.80 -2.67
CA LYS A 70 5.46 16.30 -1.32
C LYS A 70 6.49 15.18 -1.38
N MET A 71 6.27 14.16 -2.21
CA MET A 71 7.14 13.01 -2.35
C MET A 71 8.55 13.39 -2.81
N VAL A 72 8.69 14.31 -3.78
CA VAL A 72 10.01 14.83 -4.18
C VAL A 72 10.74 15.45 -2.99
N TYR A 73 10.04 16.29 -2.22
CA TYR A 73 10.62 16.90 -1.02
C TYR A 73 11.01 15.85 0.03
N GLU A 74 10.14 14.89 0.32
CA GLU A 74 10.38 13.83 1.30
C GLU A 74 11.59 12.95 0.93
N ILE A 75 11.73 12.62 -0.36
CA ILE A 75 12.89 11.89 -0.89
C ILE A 75 14.17 12.70 -0.70
N MET A 76 14.17 13.98 -1.11
CA MET A 76 15.34 14.85 -0.97
C MET A 76 15.77 15.04 0.49
N LYS A 77 14.81 15.11 1.41
CA LYS A 77 15.06 15.28 2.85
C LYS A 77 15.24 13.97 3.60
N LYS A 78 15.00 12.82 2.97
CA LYS A 78 14.95 11.49 3.61
C LYS A 78 14.05 11.48 4.85
N LYS A 79 12.95 12.25 4.81
CA LYS A 79 12.03 12.42 5.95
C LYS A 79 10.61 12.59 5.42
N LEU A 80 9.71 11.73 5.90
CA LEU A 80 8.28 11.86 5.63
C LEU A 80 7.70 13.04 6.41
N LEU A 81 6.93 13.86 5.72
CA LEU A 81 6.10 14.90 6.32
C LEU A 81 4.77 14.22 6.63
N MET A 82 4.66 13.70 7.85
CA MET A 82 3.44 13.01 8.29
C MET A 82 2.26 13.96 8.39
#